data_AF-A0A432HV21-F1
#
_entry.id   AF-A0A432HV21-F1
#
_cell.length_a   1.000
_cell.length_b   1.000
_cell.length_c   1.000
_cell.angle_alpha   90.00
_cell.angle_beta   90.00
_cell.angle_gamma   90.00
#
_symmetry.space_group_name_H-M   'P 1'
#
loop_
_entity.id
_entity.type
_entity.pdbx_description
1 polymer ?
#
loop_
_entity_poly.entity_id
_entity_poly.type
_entity_poly.pdbx_seq_one_letter_code
_entity_poly.pdbx_strand_id
1 'polypeptide(L)'
;MVSRGIDGEFLRLLAGTHQMRTAFERAGVQAGDRRAWLVRLPEEEEEIGGLPSSDINGMAERADRLFGWLGGELLPERPLPTEEGIMRLGIDADGLDFEQWEDVCLGHIAVADLSG
;
A
#
# COMPACT_ATOMS: atom_id res chain seq x y z
N MET A 1 16.35 -1.26 3.01
CA MET A 1 16.01 -0.16 2.08
C MET A 1 15.91 1.11 2.90
N VAL A 2 16.60 2.19 2.53
CA VAL A 2 16.42 3.52 3.15
C VAL A 2 15.72 4.38 2.12
N SER A 3 14.38 4.36 2.12
CA SER A 3 13.61 5.27 1.27
C SER A 3 13.48 6.61 2.01
N ARG A 4 13.78 7.70 1.29
CA ARG A 4 13.60 9.10 1.73
C ARG A 4 12.66 9.86 0.78
N GLY A 5 11.98 9.14 -0.11
CA GLY A 5 11.07 9.69 -1.11
C GLY A 5 9.61 9.44 -0.79
N ILE A 6 8.73 9.81 -1.72
CA ILE A 6 7.27 9.66 -1.60
C ILE A 6 6.82 8.20 -1.40
N ASP A 7 7.58 7.24 -1.92
CA ASP A 7 7.38 5.80 -1.74
C ASP A 7 7.57 5.37 -0.27
N GLY A 8 8.58 5.93 0.39
CA GLY A 8 8.84 5.66 1.80
C GLY A 8 7.76 6.26 2.69
N GLU A 9 7.39 7.51 2.41
CA GLU A 9 6.32 8.20 3.14
C GLU A 9 4.96 7.51 2.97
N PHE A 10 4.65 7.04 1.76
CA PHE A 10 3.45 6.26 1.48
C PHE A 10 3.37 5.00 2.36
N LEU A 11 4.44 4.21 2.43
CA LEU A 11 4.49 3.03 3.29
C LEU A 11 4.41 3.39 4.77
N ARG A 12 5.01 4.51 5.15
CA ARG A 12 5.07 5.00 6.52
C ARG A 12 3.68 5.39 7.04
N LEU A 13 2.91 6.11 6.23
CA LEU A 13 1.50 6.45 6.46
C LEU A 13 0.64 5.19 6.54
N LEU A 14 0.74 4.28 5.56
CA LEU A 14 0.01 3.01 5.55
C LEU A 14 0.26 2.18 6.81
N ALA A 15 1.52 2.06 7.24
CA ALA A 15 1.90 1.27 8.39
C ALA A 15 1.62 1.93 9.75
N GLY A 16 1.17 3.18 9.73
CA GLY A 16 0.83 3.95 10.92
C GLY A 16 2.02 4.22 11.85
N THR A 17 3.21 4.51 11.30
CA THR A 17 4.44 4.61 12.09
C THR A 17 5.37 5.67 11.54
N HIS A 18 6.31 6.21 12.32
CA HIS A 18 7.39 7.08 11.81
C HIS A 18 8.68 6.32 11.50
N GLN A 19 8.71 5.02 11.80
CA GLN A 19 9.90 4.20 11.69
C GLN A 19 9.88 3.42 10.37
N MET A 20 10.78 3.78 9.45
CA MET A 20 10.87 3.13 8.12
C MET A 20 11.01 1.61 8.19
N ARG A 21 11.75 1.09 9.17
CA ARG A 21 11.89 -0.36 9.36
C ARG A 21 10.53 -1.01 9.64
N THR A 22 9.80 -0.47 10.60
CA THR A 22 8.46 -0.91 10.98
C THR A 22 7.49 -0.77 9.81
N ALA A 23 7.63 0.29 9.00
CA ALA A 23 6.80 0.49 7.81
C ALA A 23 6.98 -0.63 6.79
N PHE A 24 8.22 -1.04 6.50
CA PHE A 24 8.48 -2.17 5.62
C PHE A 24 7.99 -3.49 6.19
N GLU A 25 8.21 -3.74 7.49
CA GLU A 25 7.74 -4.96 8.17
C GLU A 25 6.21 -5.10 8.11
N ARG A 26 5.48 -4.00 8.30
CA ARG A 26 4.01 -3.98 8.32
C ARG A 26 3.36 -3.93 6.94
N ALA A 27 3.78 -3.00 6.07
CA ALA A 27 3.09 -2.71 4.81
C ALA A 27 3.87 -3.14 3.54
N GLY A 28 5.16 -3.46 3.66
CA GLY A 28 5.99 -3.93 2.53
C GLY A 28 5.86 -5.43 2.27
N VAL A 29 6.34 -5.92 1.12
CA VAL A 29 6.38 -7.37 0.83
C VAL A 29 7.40 -8.08 1.73
N GLN A 30 7.03 -9.24 2.27
CA GLN A 30 7.86 -10.07 3.15
C GLN A 30 8.13 -11.46 2.56
N ALA A 31 9.16 -12.11 3.09
CA ALA A 31 9.43 -13.50 2.76
C ALA A 31 8.27 -14.38 3.22
N GLY A 32 7.70 -15.15 2.29
CA GLY A 32 6.52 -15.99 2.53
C GLY A 32 5.23 -15.40 1.99
N ASP A 33 5.19 -14.10 1.67
CA ASP A 33 4.02 -13.49 1.03
C ASP A 33 3.79 -14.13 -0.35
N ARG A 34 2.54 -14.55 -0.60
CA ARG A 34 2.12 -15.18 -1.86
C ARG A 34 1.48 -14.22 -2.84
N ARG A 35 1.19 -13.00 -2.39
CA ARG A 35 0.51 -11.94 -3.14
C ARG A 35 1.14 -10.62 -2.75
N ALA A 36 1.20 -9.69 -3.69
CA ALA A 36 1.72 -8.34 -3.46
C ALA A 36 0.98 -7.35 -4.34
N TRP A 37 0.91 -6.10 -3.87
CA TRP A 37 0.41 -4.98 -4.65
C TRP A 37 1.57 -4.20 -5.24
N LEU A 38 1.54 -3.99 -6.56
CA LEU A 38 2.42 -3.05 -7.22
C LEU A 38 1.69 -1.71 -7.33
N VAL A 39 2.21 -0.69 -6.65
CA VAL A 39 1.61 0.65 -6.61
C VAL A 39 2.51 1.63 -7.37
N ARG A 40 1.95 2.34 -8.35
CA ARG A 40 2.58 3.53 -8.95
C ARG A 40 2.02 4.76 -8.23
N LEU A 41 2.90 5.53 -7.61
CA LEU A 41 2.55 6.84 -7.08
C LEU A 41 2.63 7.89 -8.19
N PRO A 42 1.74 8.90 -8.19
CA PRO A 42 1.79 10.02 -9.13
C PRO A 42 3.09 10.81 -8.96
N GLU A 43 3.53 11.47 -10.03
CA GLU A 43 4.69 12.36 -10.01
C GLU A 43 4.24 13.78 -9.61
N GLU A 44 5.10 14.55 -8.94
CA GLU A 44 4.76 15.87 -8.31
C GLU A 44 4.19 16.93 -9.29
N GLU A 45 4.35 16.73 -10.60
CA GLU A 45 3.87 17.65 -11.64
C GLU A 45 2.44 17.33 -12.13
N GLU A 46 1.82 16.24 -11.67
CA GLU A 46 0.41 15.96 -11.96
C GLU A 46 -0.49 16.93 -11.15
N GLU A 47 -1.28 17.72 -11.88
CA GLU A 47 -2.04 18.88 -11.38
C GLU A 47 -2.86 18.54 -10.11
N ILE A 48 -2.50 19.18 -8.99
CA ILE A 48 -3.22 19.02 -7.71
C ILE A 48 -4.68 19.46 -7.91
N GLY A 49 -5.60 18.50 -7.93
CA GLY A 49 -7.04 18.71 -8.11
C GLY A 49 -7.64 18.00 -9.33
N GLY A 50 -6.82 17.50 -10.25
CA GLY A 50 -7.23 16.58 -11.32
C GLY A 50 -6.98 15.12 -10.96
N LEU A 51 -7.77 14.20 -11.52
CA LEU A 51 -7.36 12.79 -11.55
C LEU A 51 -6.14 12.67 -12.48
N PRO A 52 -5.07 11.99 -12.07
CA PRO A 52 -3.88 11.87 -12.90
C PRO A 52 -4.23 11.19 -14.23
N SER A 53 -3.90 11.84 -15.34
CA SER A 53 -4.10 11.27 -16.68
C SER A 53 -3.11 10.13 -16.88
N SER A 54 -3.58 8.91 -16.65
CA SER A 54 -2.74 7.71 -16.72
C SER A 54 -3.13 6.85 -17.92
N ASP A 55 -2.14 6.45 -18.72
CA ASP A 55 -2.30 5.38 -19.71
C ASP A 55 -2.44 4.04 -18.99
N ILE A 56 -3.68 3.69 -18.62
CA ILE A 56 -4.02 2.48 -17.88
C ILE A 56 -3.54 1.23 -18.62
N ASN A 57 -3.68 1.19 -19.94
CA ASN A 57 -3.29 0.03 -20.75
C ASN A 57 -1.76 -0.13 -20.75
N GLY A 58 -1.02 0.94 -21.02
CA GLY A 58 0.44 0.91 -20.96
C GLY A 58 0.98 0.68 -19.55
N MET A 59 0.23 1.03 -18.50
CA MET A 59 0.55 0.66 -17.12
C MET A 59 0.34 -0.84 -16.87
N ALA A 60 -0.77 -1.40 -17.32
CA ALA A 60 -1.05 -2.83 -17.17
C ALA A 60 0.01 -3.68 -17.88
N GLU A 61 0.40 -3.33 -19.10
CA GLU A 61 1.48 -4.03 -19.82
C GLU A 61 2.84 -3.95 -19.10
N ARG A 62 3.15 -2.80 -18.49
CA ARG A 62 4.37 -2.63 -17.69
C ARG A 62 4.32 -3.46 -16.41
N ALA A 63 3.18 -3.47 -15.72
CA ALA A 63 2.97 -4.25 -14.51
C ALA A 63 3.10 -5.75 -14.79
N ASP A 64 2.49 -6.25 -15.87
CA ASP A 64 2.57 -7.64 -16.30
C ASP A 64 4.02 -8.09 -16.53
N ARG A 65 4.81 -7.28 -17.27
CA ARG A 65 6.24 -7.56 -17.47
C ARG A 65 7.04 -7.57 -16.15
N LEU A 66 6.76 -6.64 -15.24
CA LEU A 66 7.43 -6.56 -13.94
C LEU A 66 7.12 -7.79 -13.09
N PHE A 67 5.85 -8.20 -12.99
CA PHE A 67 5.48 -9.42 -12.28
C PHE A 67 6.11 -10.66 -12.92
N GLY A 68 6.17 -10.74 -14.25
CA GLY A 68 6.87 -11.81 -14.95
C GLY A 68 8.36 -11.90 -14.58
N TRP A 69 9.06 -10.77 -14.44
CA TRP A 69 10.46 -10.76 -13.96
C TRP A 69 10.61 -11.18 -12.50
N LEU A 70 9.60 -10.94 -11.68
CA LEU A 70 9.54 -11.38 -10.28
C LEU A 70 9.11 -12.85 -10.14
N GLY A 71 8.86 -13.55 -11.25
CA GLY A 71 8.38 -14.94 -11.25
C GLY A 71 6.92 -15.08 -10.81
N GLY A 72 6.15 -14.00 -10.86
CA GLY A 72 4.73 -13.97 -10.55
C GLY A 72 3.87 -13.71 -11.80
N GLU A 73 2.57 -13.61 -11.57
CA GLU A 73 1.56 -13.26 -12.57
C GLU A 73 0.70 -12.11 -12.07
N LEU A 74 0.24 -11.25 -12.98
CA LEU A 74 -0.67 -10.17 -12.65
C LEU A 74 -2.10 -10.72 -12.46
N LEU A 75 -2.68 -10.51 -11.28
CA LEU A 75 -4.07 -10.89 -11.01
C LEU A 75 -5.01 -9.69 -11.26
N PRO A 76 -6.15 -9.88 -11.94
CA PRO A 76 -7.14 -8.82 -12.19
C PRO A 76 -8.06 -8.61 -10.97
N GLU A 77 -7.49 -8.60 -9.76
CA GLU A 77 -8.21 -8.43 -8.50
C GLU A 77 -8.04 -7.00 -7.98
N ARG A 78 -9.09 -6.44 -7.36
CA ARG A 78 -8.96 -5.16 -6.63
C ARG A 78 -8.43 -5.43 -5.22
N PRO A 79 -7.67 -4.48 -4.62
CA PRO A 79 -7.28 -4.59 -3.23
C PRO A 79 -8.51 -4.68 -2.33
N LEU A 80 -8.51 -5.68 -1.45
CA LEU A 80 -9.48 -5.83 -0.38
C LEU A 80 -8.71 -6.03 0.92
N PRO A 81 -9.15 -5.44 2.03
CA PRO A 81 -8.58 -5.71 3.33
C PRO A 81 -8.76 -7.18 3.70
N THR A 82 -7.81 -7.71 4.45
CA THR A 82 -7.85 -9.06 5.02
C THR A 82 -7.53 -8.94 6.50
N GLU A 83 -8.06 -9.85 7.31
CA GLU A 83 -7.77 -9.91 8.74
C GLU A 83 -6.26 -9.99 9.01
N GLU A 84 -5.55 -10.85 8.27
CA GLU A 84 -4.08 -10.96 8.33
C GLU A 84 -3.40 -9.61 8.04
N GLY A 85 -3.85 -8.90 6.99
CA GLY A 85 -3.31 -7.59 6.65
C GLY A 85 -3.52 -6.55 7.75
N ILE A 86 -4.71 -6.50 8.35
CA ILE A 86 -5.06 -5.54 9.41
C ILE A 86 -4.25 -5.80 10.67
N MET A 87 -4.21 -7.05 11.13
CA MET A 87 -3.36 -7.44 12.26
C MET A 87 -1.90 -7.11 12.00
N ARG A 88 -1.42 -7.33 10.77
CA ARG A 88 -0.05 -7.02 10.38
C ARG A 88 0.26 -5.53 10.37
N LEU A 89 -0.73 -4.66 10.13
CA LEU A 89 -0.61 -3.20 10.32
C LEU A 89 -0.54 -2.80 11.80
N GLY A 90 -0.78 -3.73 12.72
CA GLY A 90 -0.82 -3.50 14.16
C GLY A 90 -2.17 -2.95 14.64
N ILE A 91 -3.22 -3.14 13.84
CA ILE A 91 -4.60 -2.77 14.17
C ILE A 91 -5.26 -4.00 14.80
N ASP A 92 -5.96 -3.79 15.91
CA ASP A 92 -6.76 -4.83 16.54
C ASP A 92 -8.06 -5.01 15.74
N ALA A 93 -8.23 -6.18 15.15
CA ALA A 93 -9.39 -6.54 14.32
C ALA A 93 -10.49 -7.23 15.13
N ASP A 94 -10.28 -7.51 16.43
CA ASP A 94 -11.19 -8.32 17.23
C ASP A 94 -12.60 -7.70 17.30
N GLY A 95 -13.57 -8.45 16.78
CA GLY A 95 -14.98 -8.05 16.79
C GLY A 95 -15.36 -7.00 15.74
N LEU A 96 -14.45 -6.65 14.81
CA LEU A 96 -14.75 -5.78 13.68
C LEU A 96 -15.30 -6.59 12.49
N ASP A 97 -16.32 -6.05 11.82
CA ASP A 97 -16.77 -6.54 10.52
C ASP A 97 -15.95 -5.94 9.36
N PHE A 98 -16.21 -6.44 8.15
CA PHE A 98 -15.48 -6.05 6.96
C PHE A 98 -15.64 -4.55 6.63
N GLU A 99 -16.82 -3.99 6.86
CA GLU A 99 -17.12 -2.58 6.65
C GLU A 99 -16.32 -1.69 7.63
N GLN A 100 -16.18 -2.12 8.88
CA GLN A 100 -15.41 -1.39 9.90
C GLN A 100 -13.90 -1.43 9.66
N TRP A 101 -13.39 -2.42 8.94
CA TRP A 101 -11.96 -2.52 8.63
C TRP A 101 -11.45 -1.33 7.83
N GLU A 102 -12.23 -0.84 6.86
CA GLU A 102 -11.87 0.33 6.06
C GLU A 102 -11.77 1.59 6.94
N ASP A 103 -12.78 1.85 7.77
CA ASP A 103 -12.82 3.00 8.68
C ASP A 103 -11.62 3.03 9.61
N VAL A 104 -11.25 1.88 10.17
CA VAL A 104 -10.11 1.78 11.10
C VAL A 104 -8.78 1.94 10.36
N CYS A 105 -8.64 1.42 9.14
CA CYS A 105 -7.46 1.65 8.31
C CYS A 105 -7.28 3.13 7.96
N LEU A 106 -8.36 3.83 7.61
CA LEU A 106 -8.33 5.27 7.36
C LEU A 106 -7.94 6.05 8.62
N GLY A 107 -8.51 5.69 9.77
CA GLY A 107 -8.13 6.28 11.07
C GLY A 107 -6.66 6.05 11.42
N HIS A 108 -6.16 4.84 11.19
CA HIS A 108 -4.75 4.47 11.41
C HIS A 108 -3.78 5.32 10.59
N ILE A 109 -4.10 5.55 9.30
CA ILE A 109 -3.33 6.42 8.42
C ILE A 109 -3.37 7.88 8.90
N ALA A 110 -4.57 8.39 9.23
CA ALA A 110 -4.76 9.78 9.66
C ALA A 110 -4.00 10.08 10.96
N VAL A 111 -4.00 9.16 11.92
CA VAL A 111 -3.25 9.32 13.18
C VAL A 111 -1.74 9.40 12.91
N ALA A 112 -1.21 8.64 11.96
CA ALA A 112 0.20 8.64 11.64
C ALA A 112 0.68 9.92 10.95
N ASP A 113 -0.20 10.58 10.18
CA ASP A 113 0.05 11.91 9.62
C ASP A 113 0.06 12.98 10.73
N LEU A 114 -0.92 12.96 11.63
CA LEU A 114 -1.07 13.95 12.71
C LEU A 114 -0.05 13.82 13.85
N SER A 115 0.58 12.64 13.99
CA SER A 115 1.54 12.37 15.07
C SER A 115 2.99 12.67 14.67
N GLY A 116 3.21 13.29 13.51
CA GLY A 116 4.52 13.61 12.93
C GLY A 116 5.02 15.02 13.19
#